data_AF-A0A7C6X241-F1
#
_entry.id   AF-A0A7C6X241-F1
#
_cell.length_a   1.000
_cell.length_b   1.000
_cell.length_c   1.000
_cell.angle_alpha   90.00
_cell.angle_beta   90.00
_cell.angle_gamma   90.00
#
_symmetry.space_group_name_H-M   'P 1'
#
loop_
_entity.id
_entity.type
_entity.pdbx_description
1 polymer ?
#
loop_
_entity_poly.entity_id
_entity_poly.type
_entity_poly.pdbx_seq_one_letter_code
_entity_poly.pdbx_strand_id
1 'polypeptide(L)'
;MWEKLANVDRRWIYALMIFVIALALIKPIGLAIVPSADTQKVYDIIENLPRGSIVWMGMEFSAGGIPELMPALQSMIRQGFKEGRDLRFVCAGMWQMAGDMADQAFSIVKEEFPHKQYGVDWVNIGYKPGGDVLLQQYQNSIIETAKGVDFYGDDLSQFPLMKEFTSLKQAELVAIFCTGTPGEKEYIKHVTSPNKIPLVEAAISVSIPECMPLVQAGQISGLLAGMKGAAEYEVLVEKPGSATAGMDAQSFSHALIIIFMILGNLGYVFTKNKKES
;
A
#
# COMPACT_ATOMS: atom_id res chain seq x y z
N MET A 1 10.66 -47.73 -4.01
CA MET A 1 10.86 -46.30 -3.69
C MET A 1 9.85 -45.42 -4.41
N TRP A 2 9.73 -45.53 -5.74
CA TRP A 2 8.77 -44.76 -6.55
C TRP A 2 7.29 -45.04 -6.27
N GLU A 3 6.89 -46.30 -6.03
CA GLU A 3 5.51 -46.62 -5.59
C GLU A 3 5.14 -46.04 -4.22
N LYS A 4 6.13 -45.78 -3.34
CA LYS A 4 5.90 -45.12 -2.05
C LYS A 4 5.74 -43.60 -2.20
N LEU A 5 6.45 -43.00 -3.17
CA LEU A 5 6.31 -41.59 -3.55
C LEU A 5 4.96 -41.32 -4.24
N ALA A 6 4.45 -42.28 -5.03
CA ALA A 6 3.14 -42.18 -5.66
C ALA A 6 1.96 -42.32 -4.68
N ASN A 7 2.18 -42.93 -3.51
CA ASN A 7 1.17 -43.17 -2.47
C ASN A 7 1.42 -42.33 -1.20
N VAL A 8 2.08 -41.17 -1.31
CA VAL A 8 2.23 -40.26 -0.17
C VAL A 8 0.84 -39.80 0.27
N ASP A 9 0.51 -40.03 1.54
CA ASP A 9 -0.74 -39.56 2.11
C ASP A 9 -0.78 -38.03 2.00
N ARG A 10 -1.84 -37.52 1.36
CA ARG A 10 -2.14 -36.10 1.20
C ARG A 10 -2.05 -35.30 2.51
N ARG A 11 -2.26 -35.94 3.67
CA ARG A 11 -2.12 -35.31 4.98
C ARG A 11 -0.71 -34.78 5.23
N TRP A 12 0.32 -35.51 4.81
CA TRP A 12 1.71 -35.07 4.96
C TRP A 12 2.06 -33.94 3.99
N ILE A 13 1.48 -33.96 2.79
CA ILE A 13 1.57 -32.87 1.82
C ILE A 13 0.97 -31.59 2.40
N TYR A 14 -0.25 -31.66 2.96
CA TYR A 14 -0.90 -30.53 3.60
C TYR A 14 -0.16 -30.07 4.87
N ALA A 15 0.36 -30.98 5.68
CA ALA A 15 1.15 -30.62 6.86
C ALA A 15 2.43 -29.87 6.48
N LEU A 16 3.15 -30.32 5.45
CA LEU A 16 4.33 -29.62 4.94
C LEU A 16 3.97 -28.26 4.35
N MET A 17 2.86 -28.17 3.61
CA MET A 17 2.37 -26.91 3.05
C MET A 17 2.03 -25.89 4.15
N ILE A 18 1.29 -26.32 5.19
CA ILE A 18 0.99 -25.48 6.37
C ILE A 18 2.28 -25.03 7.04
N PHE A 19 3.25 -25.93 7.22
CA PHE A 19 4.53 -25.60 7.84
C PHE A 19 5.31 -24.54 7.05
N VAL A 20 5.41 -24.71 5.72
CA VAL A 20 6.12 -23.77 4.84
C VAL A 20 5.43 -22.41 4.82
N ILE A 21 4.10 -22.36 4.73
CA ILE A 21 3.32 -21.12 4.78
C ILE A 21 3.52 -20.43 6.14
N ALA A 22 3.42 -21.17 7.25
CA ALA A 22 3.60 -20.62 8.58
C ALA A 22 5.00 -20.02 8.76
N LEU A 23 6.04 -20.69 8.26
CA LEU A 23 7.41 -20.18 8.30
C LEU A 23 7.57 -18.87 7.52
N ALA A 24 6.98 -18.78 6.33
CA ALA A 24 7.00 -17.59 5.49
C ALA A 24 6.29 -16.40 6.14
N LEU A 25 5.16 -16.66 6.82
CA LEU A 25 4.40 -15.64 7.54
C LEU A 25 5.14 -15.12 8.79
N ILE A 26 5.89 -15.97 9.48
CA ILE A 26 6.65 -15.58 10.68
C ILE A 26 7.92 -14.81 10.32
N LYS A 27 8.58 -15.21 9.23
CA LYS A 27 9.85 -14.62 8.80
C LYS A 27 9.81 -14.31 7.31
N PRO A 28 9.19 -13.20 6.90
CA PRO A 28 9.26 -12.72 5.53
C PRO A 28 10.72 -12.45 5.16
N ILE A 29 11.18 -13.06 4.07
CA ILE A 29 12.55 -12.93 3.56
C ILE A 29 12.57 -12.03 2.33
N GLY A 30 11.48 -11.99 1.54
CA GLY A 30 11.39 -11.19 0.32
C GLY A 30 12.38 -11.62 -0.77
N LEU A 31 12.93 -12.84 -0.69
CA LEU A 31 14.08 -13.31 -1.48
C LEU A 31 13.84 -13.29 -3.01
N ALA A 32 12.58 -13.18 -3.45
CA ALA A 32 12.20 -13.20 -4.85
C ALA A 32 11.43 -11.94 -5.31
N ILE A 33 11.30 -10.92 -4.46
CA ILE A 33 10.53 -9.72 -4.78
C ILE A 33 11.47 -8.72 -5.46
N VAL A 34 11.33 -8.60 -6.79
CA VAL A 34 12.01 -7.59 -7.59
C VAL A 34 11.02 -6.44 -7.83
N PRO A 35 11.31 -5.22 -7.38
CA PRO A 35 10.44 -4.07 -7.60
C PRO A 35 10.15 -3.83 -9.08
N SER A 36 8.88 -3.64 -9.41
CA SER A 36 8.47 -3.26 -10.76
C SER A 36 8.85 -1.81 -11.08
N ALA A 37 8.85 -1.46 -12.36
CA ALA A 37 9.13 -0.09 -12.79
C ALA A 37 8.14 0.93 -12.20
N ASP A 38 6.87 0.56 -12.05
CA ASP A 38 5.84 1.43 -11.47
C ASP A 38 6.07 1.66 -9.97
N THR A 39 6.37 0.60 -9.21
CA THR A 39 6.70 0.72 -7.78
C THR A 39 7.99 1.50 -7.56
N GLN A 40 9.03 1.24 -8.36
CA GLN A 40 10.28 2.00 -8.29
C GLN A 40 10.03 3.50 -8.58
N LYS A 41 9.19 3.81 -9.58
CA LYS A 41 8.83 5.19 -9.90
C LYS A 41 8.13 5.89 -8.75
N VAL A 42 7.25 5.18 -8.01
CA VAL A 42 6.65 5.72 -6.76
C VAL A 42 7.73 6.03 -5.73
N TYR A 43 8.62 5.07 -5.46
CA TYR A 43 9.73 5.26 -4.53
C TYR A 43 10.58 6.49 -4.92
N ASP A 44 10.94 6.61 -6.19
CA ASP A 44 11.78 7.69 -6.71
C ASP A 44 11.08 9.06 -6.67
N ILE A 45 9.78 9.13 -6.96
CA ILE A 45 9.01 10.38 -6.84
C ILE A 45 9.12 10.91 -5.41
N ILE A 46 8.90 10.03 -4.42
CA ILE A 46 8.91 10.42 -3.01
C ILE A 46 10.35 10.73 -2.59
N GLU A 47 11.35 9.99 -3.10
CA GLU A 47 12.78 10.21 -2.84
C GLU A 47 13.25 11.60 -3.29
N ASN A 48 12.72 12.07 -4.41
CA ASN A 48 13.08 13.36 -4.99
C ASN A 48 12.30 14.55 -4.42
N LEU A 49 11.35 14.32 -3.51
CA LEU A 49 10.66 15.43 -2.84
C LEU A 49 11.64 16.23 -1.98
N PRO A 50 11.54 17.58 -1.97
CA PRO A 50 12.29 18.40 -1.03
C PRO A 50 12.08 17.96 0.42
N ARG A 51 13.12 18.13 1.23
CA ARG A 51 13.05 17.88 2.67
C ARG A 51 11.94 18.74 3.29
N GLY A 52 11.08 18.13 4.11
CA GLY A 52 9.97 18.85 4.77
C GLY A 52 8.73 19.09 3.91
N SER A 53 8.71 18.60 2.66
CA SER A 53 7.54 18.68 1.78
C SER A 53 6.30 18.07 2.42
N ILE A 54 5.14 18.66 2.12
CA ILE A 54 3.85 18.24 2.65
C ILE A 54 3.17 17.36 1.61
N VAL A 55 2.86 16.11 2.01
CA VAL A 55 2.19 15.10 1.20
C VAL A 55 0.74 15.00 1.67
N TRP A 56 -0.19 15.18 0.74
CA TRP A 56 -1.59 14.85 0.99
C TRP A 56 -1.80 13.35 0.82
N MET A 57 -2.40 12.71 1.82
CA MET A 57 -2.74 11.30 1.77
C MET A 57 -4.26 11.11 1.76
N GLY A 58 -4.79 10.77 0.58
CA GLY A 58 -6.18 10.42 0.37
C GLY A 58 -6.47 8.99 0.84
N MET A 59 -7.21 8.86 1.94
CA MET A 59 -7.61 7.58 2.52
C MET A 59 -8.94 7.13 1.92
N GLU A 60 -8.91 6.74 0.65
CA GLU A 60 -10.09 6.38 -0.15
C GLU A 60 -10.37 4.87 -0.14
N PHE A 61 -10.25 4.27 1.05
CA PHE A 61 -10.45 2.84 1.21
C PHE A 61 -11.12 2.45 2.53
N SER A 62 -11.62 1.22 2.52
CA SER A 62 -12.28 0.56 3.66
C SER A 62 -11.61 -0.78 3.97
N ALA A 63 -12.14 -1.50 4.96
CA ALA A 63 -11.55 -2.74 5.48
C ALA A 63 -11.15 -3.77 4.42
N GLY A 64 -11.89 -3.87 3.31
CA GLY A 64 -11.59 -4.82 2.22
C GLY A 64 -10.25 -4.56 1.51
N GLY A 65 -9.77 -3.31 1.50
CA GLY A 65 -8.49 -2.94 0.90
C GLY A 65 -7.29 -3.07 1.83
N ILE A 66 -7.49 -3.32 3.13
CA ILE A 66 -6.41 -3.34 4.13
C ILE A 66 -5.25 -4.27 3.74
N PRO A 67 -5.46 -5.52 3.28
CA PRO A 67 -4.36 -6.43 2.97
C PRO A 67 -3.43 -5.93 1.85
N GLU A 68 -3.93 -5.05 0.99
CA GLU A 68 -3.18 -4.52 -0.17
C GLU A 68 -2.68 -3.10 0.07
N LEU A 69 -3.48 -2.24 0.71
CA LEU A 69 -3.23 -0.80 0.79
C LEU A 69 -2.54 -0.37 2.08
N MET A 70 -2.84 -1.01 3.21
CA MET A 70 -2.24 -0.66 4.50
C MET A 70 -0.70 -0.84 4.50
N PRO A 71 -0.14 -1.94 3.95
CA PRO A 71 1.31 -2.12 3.92
C PRO A 71 2.00 -1.12 2.98
N ALA A 72 1.34 -0.75 1.87
CA ALA A 72 1.82 0.30 0.97
C ALA A 72 1.85 1.67 1.67
N LEU A 73 0.78 2.02 2.38
CA LEU A 73 0.67 3.27 3.13
C LEU A 73 1.71 3.36 4.26
N GLN A 74 1.88 2.30 5.04
CA GLN A 74 2.91 2.25 6.08
C GLN A 74 4.34 2.33 5.49
N SER A 75 4.58 1.72 4.34
CA SER A 75 5.87 1.84 3.64
C SER A 75 6.14 3.27 3.18
N MET A 76 5.11 3.98 2.69
CA MET A 76 5.21 5.39 2.33
C MET A 76 5.53 6.28 3.53
N ILE A 77 4.86 6.05 4.67
CA ILE A 77 5.14 6.77 5.92
C ILE A 77 6.60 6.54 6.34
N ARG A 78 7.07 5.28 6.31
CA ARG A 78 8.47 4.94 6.62
C ARG A 78 9.45 5.67 5.72
N GLN A 79 9.20 5.70 4.40
CA GLN A 79 10.08 6.38 3.47
C GLN A 79 10.10 7.90 3.73
N GLY A 80 8.94 8.52 3.98
CA GLY A 80 8.85 9.96 4.19
C GLY A 80 9.43 10.43 5.53
N PHE A 81 9.30 9.64 6.58
CA PHE A 81 9.92 9.92 7.89
C PHE A 81 11.37 9.45 8.02
N LYS A 82 11.94 8.82 7.00
CA LYS A 82 13.35 8.48 6.96
C LYS A 82 14.21 9.72 7.22
N GLU A 83 15.26 9.55 8.02
CA GLU A 83 16.22 10.61 8.32
C GLU A 83 16.77 11.21 7.02
N GLY A 84 16.84 12.55 6.96
CA GLY A 84 17.21 13.28 5.76
C GLY A 84 16.03 13.82 4.95
N ARG A 85 14.85 13.19 5.05
CA ARG A 85 13.64 13.58 4.28
C ARG A 85 12.65 14.39 5.10
N ASP A 86 12.27 13.87 6.26
CA ASP A 86 11.38 14.57 7.19
C ASP A 86 10.11 15.12 6.52
N LEU A 87 9.50 14.33 5.63
CA LEU A 87 8.23 14.68 5.00
C LEU A 87 7.14 14.83 6.06
N ARG A 88 6.11 15.61 5.73
CA ARG A 88 4.96 15.85 6.61
C ARG A 88 3.69 15.41 5.90
N PHE A 89 2.73 14.88 6.65
CA PHE A 89 1.57 14.22 6.07
C PHE A 89 0.25 14.81 6.56
N VAL A 90 -0.64 15.13 5.62
CA VAL A 90 -2.03 15.50 5.96
C VAL A 90 -2.95 14.47 5.35
N CYS A 91 -3.72 13.80 6.20
CA CYS A 91 -4.58 12.68 5.79
C CYS A 91 -6.05 13.10 5.88
N ALA A 92 -6.82 12.80 4.84
CA ALA A 92 -8.27 12.91 4.84
C ALA A 92 -8.85 11.93 3.82
N GLY A 93 -10.17 11.81 3.76
CA GLY A 93 -10.81 11.05 2.69
C GLY A 93 -12.28 11.35 2.51
N MET A 94 -12.77 10.95 1.35
CA MET A 94 -14.19 10.98 0.96
C MET A 94 -14.93 9.71 1.40
N TRP A 95 -14.21 8.75 1.98
CA TRP A 95 -14.75 7.49 2.52
C TRP A 95 -14.90 7.56 4.03
N GLN A 96 -15.96 6.93 4.56
CA GLN A 96 -16.30 7.00 5.98
C GLN A 96 -15.17 6.50 6.91
N MET A 97 -14.42 5.48 6.48
CA MET A 97 -13.32 4.89 7.25
C MET A 97 -11.99 5.64 7.10
N ALA A 98 -11.95 6.78 6.38
CA ALA A 98 -10.70 7.49 6.11
C ALA A 98 -9.88 7.80 7.37
N GLY A 99 -10.56 8.23 8.45
CA GLY A 99 -9.92 8.51 9.73
C GLY A 99 -9.34 7.27 10.40
N ASP A 100 -10.11 6.17 10.43
CA ASP A 100 -9.66 4.90 11.01
C ASP A 100 -8.48 4.30 10.24
N MET A 101 -8.50 4.40 8.90
CA MET A 101 -7.41 3.92 8.05
C MET A 101 -6.12 4.72 8.26
N ALA A 102 -6.23 6.05 8.37
CA ALA A 102 -5.08 6.88 8.72
C ALA A 102 -4.56 6.56 10.13
N ASP A 103 -5.43 6.46 11.13
CA ASP A 103 -5.03 6.14 12.51
C ASP A 103 -4.29 4.79 12.58
N GLN A 104 -4.82 3.77 11.91
CA GLN A 104 -4.18 2.46 11.82
C GLN A 104 -2.82 2.53 11.12
N ALA A 105 -2.70 3.30 10.03
CA ALA A 105 -1.44 3.44 9.32
C ALA A 105 -0.35 4.12 10.15
N PHE A 106 -0.71 5.18 10.87
CA PHE A 106 0.22 5.95 11.71
C PHE A 106 0.51 5.29 13.07
N SER A 107 -0.14 4.17 13.41
CA SER A 107 0.14 3.41 14.64
C SER A 107 1.61 2.98 14.77
N ILE A 108 2.31 2.78 13.66
CA ILE A 108 3.74 2.43 13.63
C ILE A 108 4.66 3.55 14.13
N VAL A 109 4.19 4.80 14.08
CA VAL A 109 5.05 5.99 14.27
C VAL A 109 5.56 6.09 15.70
N LYS A 110 4.74 5.73 16.68
CA LYS A 110 5.15 5.75 18.09
C LYS A 110 6.36 4.85 18.36
N GLU A 111 6.43 3.70 17.71
CA GLU A 111 7.49 2.72 17.91
C GLU A 111 8.68 2.96 16.97
N GLU A 112 8.42 3.22 15.69
CA GLU A 112 9.47 3.34 14.66
C GLU A 112 10.07 4.75 14.58
N PHE A 113 9.31 5.79 14.91
CA PHE A 113 9.71 7.20 14.78
C PHE A 113 9.31 8.03 16.01
N PRO A 114 9.82 7.70 17.22
CA PRO A 114 9.37 8.31 18.48
C PRO A 114 9.64 9.83 18.59
N HIS A 115 10.43 10.40 17.68
CA HIS A 115 10.71 11.82 17.60
C HIS A 115 9.69 12.61 16.77
N LYS A 116 8.84 11.92 16.00
CA LYS A 116 7.79 12.52 15.17
C LYS A 116 6.57 12.81 16.05
N GLN A 117 5.90 13.93 15.79
CA GLN A 117 4.80 14.43 16.60
C GLN A 117 3.52 14.73 15.80
N TYR A 118 2.39 14.27 16.33
CA TYR A 118 1.07 14.63 15.79
C TYR A 118 0.85 16.14 15.85
N GLY A 119 0.24 16.72 14.81
CA GLY A 119 0.06 18.16 14.66
C GLY A 119 1.26 18.91 14.09
N VAL A 120 2.44 18.29 14.05
CA VAL A 120 3.68 18.86 13.50
C VAL A 120 4.12 18.10 12.25
N ASP A 121 4.29 16.78 12.38
CA ASP A 121 4.76 15.91 11.31
C ASP A 121 3.61 15.24 10.56
N TRP A 122 2.47 14.97 11.22
CA TRP A 122 1.26 14.52 10.54
C TRP A 122 -0.02 14.97 11.23
N VAL A 123 -1.10 15.06 10.46
CA VAL A 123 -2.47 15.32 10.94
C VAL A 123 -3.45 14.39 10.24
N ASN A 124 -4.40 13.85 11.02
CA ASN A 124 -5.50 13.03 10.52
C ASN A 124 -6.80 13.82 10.61
N ILE A 125 -7.25 14.38 9.49
CA ILE A 125 -8.53 15.09 9.39
C ILE A 125 -9.71 14.12 9.41
N GLY A 126 -9.48 12.90 8.91
CA GLY A 126 -10.48 11.85 8.77
C GLY A 126 -11.47 12.09 7.63
N TYR A 127 -12.68 11.54 7.79
CA TYR A 127 -13.75 11.65 6.81
C TYR A 127 -14.51 12.98 6.94
N LYS A 128 -14.83 13.61 5.81
CA LYS A 128 -15.82 14.69 5.75
C LYS A 128 -16.82 14.43 4.61
N PRO A 129 -18.13 14.66 4.83
CA PRO A 129 -19.13 14.45 3.79
C PRO A 129 -19.01 15.52 2.69
N GLY A 130 -19.21 15.12 1.44
CA GLY A 130 -19.19 16.07 0.30
C GLY A 130 -18.84 15.46 -1.06
N GLY A 131 -18.33 14.21 -1.10
CA GLY A 131 -17.89 13.57 -2.35
C GLY A 131 -16.91 14.45 -3.12
N ASP A 132 -17.03 14.51 -4.45
CA ASP A 132 -16.16 15.28 -5.33
C ASP A 132 -16.09 16.78 -5.00
N VAL A 133 -17.16 17.34 -4.42
CA VAL A 133 -17.21 18.76 -4.03
C VAL A 133 -16.23 19.04 -2.89
N LEU A 134 -15.95 18.04 -2.04
CA LEU A 134 -15.03 18.16 -0.92
C LEU A 134 -13.62 18.54 -1.38
N LEU A 135 -13.11 17.90 -2.44
CA LEU A 135 -11.77 18.20 -2.97
C LEU A 135 -11.67 19.62 -3.55
N GLN A 136 -12.76 20.14 -4.11
CA GLN A 136 -12.82 21.53 -4.58
C GLN A 136 -12.83 22.51 -3.41
N GLN A 137 -13.49 22.17 -2.30
CA GLN A 137 -13.52 23.01 -1.10
C GLN A 137 -12.17 23.00 -0.36
N TYR A 138 -11.50 21.84 -0.26
CA TYR A 138 -10.15 21.73 0.31
C TYR A 138 -9.09 22.53 -0.43
N GLN A 139 -9.31 22.80 -1.71
CA GLN A 139 -8.45 23.70 -2.48
C GLN A 139 -8.61 25.18 -2.09
N ASN A 140 -9.70 25.56 -1.44
CA ASN A 140 -9.94 26.92 -0.97
C ASN A 140 -9.55 27.08 0.51
N SER A 141 -9.99 26.16 1.37
CA SER A 141 -9.64 26.17 2.79
C SER A 141 -9.81 24.78 3.40
N ILE A 142 -8.73 24.21 3.93
CA ILE A 142 -8.78 22.89 4.56
C ILE A 142 -9.53 22.92 5.89
N ILE A 143 -9.21 23.90 6.74
CA ILE A 143 -9.80 24.01 8.08
C ILE A 143 -11.32 24.24 7.99
N GLU A 144 -11.77 25.17 7.14
CA GLU A 144 -13.20 25.45 6.99
C GLU A 144 -13.97 24.25 6.45
N THR A 145 -13.41 23.59 5.43
CA THR A 145 -14.02 22.40 4.81
C THR A 145 -14.08 21.23 5.80
N ALA A 146 -13.04 21.07 6.64
CA ALA A 146 -13.01 20.08 7.71
C ALA A 146 -13.91 20.44 8.92
N LYS A 147 -14.55 21.61 8.89
CA LYS A 147 -15.32 22.18 10.01
C LYS A 147 -14.51 22.36 11.28
N GLY A 148 -13.23 22.72 11.12
CA GLY A 148 -12.35 23.13 12.20
C GLY A 148 -11.80 22.00 13.07
N VAL A 149 -12.24 20.75 12.89
CA VAL A 149 -11.82 19.64 13.76
C VAL A 149 -11.23 18.48 12.99
N ASP A 150 -10.24 17.85 13.60
CA ASP A 150 -9.59 16.64 13.10
C ASP A 150 -10.41 15.38 13.42
N PHE A 151 -9.82 14.21 13.20
CA PHE A 151 -10.44 12.91 13.47
C PHE A 151 -10.70 12.68 14.97
N TYR A 152 -9.85 13.19 15.85
CA TYR A 152 -9.95 13.01 17.31
C TYR A 152 -10.88 14.05 17.96
N GLY A 153 -11.32 15.05 17.20
CA GLY A 153 -12.16 16.14 17.67
C GLY A 153 -11.38 17.36 18.15
N ASP A 154 -10.07 17.39 17.93
CA ASP A 154 -9.19 18.49 18.27
C ASP A 154 -9.29 19.59 17.21
N ASP A 155 -9.16 20.86 17.64
CA ASP A 155 -9.20 22.02 16.75
C ASP A 155 -7.98 22.00 15.80
N LEU A 156 -8.23 21.91 14.49
CA LEU A 156 -7.18 21.90 13.47
C LEU A 156 -6.32 23.17 13.49
N SER A 157 -6.89 24.31 13.87
CA SER A 157 -6.18 25.59 13.87
C SER A 157 -5.07 25.66 14.93
N GLN A 158 -5.06 24.75 15.90
CA GLN A 158 -4.02 24.70 16.92
C GLN A 158 -2.71 24.10 16.38
N PHE A 159 -2.80 23.17 15.41
CA PHE A 159 -1.68 22.39 14.93
C PHE A 159 -0.74 23.23 14.05
N PRO A 160 0.58 23.24 14.32
CA PRO A 160 1.57 23.91 13.49
C PRO A 160 1.47 23.54 12.00
N LEU A 161 1.32 22.26 11.68
CA LEU A 161 1.21 21.80 10.29
C LEU A 161 0.02 22.43 9.54
N MET A 162 -1.12 22.57 10.21
CA MET A 162 -2.35 23.12 9.59
C MET A 162 -2.33 24.64 9.46
N LYS A 163 -1.45 25.34 10.18
CA LYS A 163 -1.20 26.77 9.98
C LYS A 163 -0.40 27.02 8.70
N GLU A 164 0.46 26.08 8.32
CA GLU A 164 1.23 26.13 7.08
C GLU A 164 0.42 25.60 5.88
N PHE A 165 -0.25 24.46 6.07
CA PHE A 165 -1.01 23.77 5.03
C PHE A 165 -2.50 24.10 5.10
N THR A 166 -2.88 25.21 4.46
CA THR A 166 -4.23 25.77 4.48
C THR A 166 -5.06 25.41 3.25
N SER A 167 -4.40 24.99 2.16
CA SER A 167 -5.04 24.63 0.89
C SER A 167 -4.39 23.40 0.29
N LEU A 168 -5.21 22.51 -0.26
CA LEU A 168 -4.76 21.31 -0.97
C LEU A 168 -3.88 21.62 -2.20
N LYS A 169 -3.94 22.85 -2.73
CA LYS A 169 -3.07 23.31 -3.82
C LYS A 169 -1.59 23.42 -3.40
N GLN A 170 -1.30 23.44 -2.10
CA GLN A 170 0.04 23.53 -1.56
C GLN A 170 0.72 22.15 -1.45
N ALA A 171 0.02 21.06 -1.77
CA ALA A 171 0.59 19.72 -1.68
C ALA A 171 1.69 19.55 -2.74
N GLU A 172 2.84 19.04 -2.31
CA GLU A 172 3.94 18.70 -3.23
C GLU A 172 3.70 17.34 -3.90
N LEU A 173 2.91 16.49 -3.24
CA LEU A 173 2.48 15.20 -3.75
C LEU A 173 1.08 14.90 -3.21
N VAL A 174 0.24 14.35 -4.08
CA VAL A 174 -1.00 13.68 -3.69
C VAL A 174 -0.76 12.18 -3.80
N ALA A 175 -0.85 11.47 -2.68
CA ALA A 175 -0.84 10.02 -2.63
C ALA A 175 -2.23 9.53 -2.22
N ILE A 176 -2.84 8.65 -3.00
CA ILE A 176 -4.16 8.10 -2.68
C ILE A 176 -4.12 6.59 -2.53
N PHE A 177 -4.92 6.07 -1.61
CA PHE A 177 -5.05 4.65 -1.32
C PHE A 177 -6.50 4.28 -1.57
N CYS A 178 -6.76 3.61 -2.69
CA CYS A 178 -8.08 3.58 -3.30
C CYS A 178 -8.64 2.16 -3.46
N THR A 179 -9.88 1.95 -2.99
CA THR A 179 -10.67 0.73 -3.29
C THR A 179 -11.76 0.93 -4.33
N GLY A 180 -12.02 2.16 -4.79
CA GLY A 180 -13.08 2.45 -5.74
C GLY A 180 -13.45 3.94 -5.78
N THR A 181 -14.66 4.24 -6.26
CA THR A 181 -15.12 5.62 -6.44
C THR A 181 -15.95 6.11 -5.24
N PRO A 182 -15.79 7.35 -4.76
CA PRO A 182 -14.88 8.38 -5.26
C PRO A 182 -13.40 8.12 -4.92
N GLY A 183 -12.49 8.45 -5.83
CA GLY A 183 -11.08 8.09 -5.78
C GLY A 183 -10.25 8.84 -6.83
N GLU A 184 -9.47 8.11 -7.62
CA GLU A 184 -8.47 8.64 -8.54
C GLU A 184 -9.01 9.62 -9.57
N LYS A 185 -10.19 9.35 -10.13
CA LYS A 185 -10.82 10.21 -11.16
C LYS A 185 -11.17 11.59 -10.60
N GLU A 186 -11.65 11.63 -9.37
CA GLU A 186 -12.03 12.86 -8.66
C GLU A 186 -10.79 13.70 -8.33
N TYR A 187 -9.71 13.08 -7.81
CA TYR A 187 -8.45 13.77 -7.57
C TYR A 187 -7.81 14.29 -8.85
N ILE A 188 -7.81 13.49 -9.92
CA ILE A 188 -7.30 13.88 -11.25
C ILE A 188 -8.03 15.11 -11.77
N LYS A 189 -9.37 15.06 -11.77
CA LYS A 189 -10.22 16.10 -12.32
C LYS A 189 -10.14 17.40 -11.52
N HIS A 190 -10.14 17.31 -10.19
CA HIS A 190 -10.33 18.47 -9.34
C HIS A 190 -9.02 19.03 -8.79
N VAL A 191 -8.00 18.21 -8.53
CA VAL A 191 -6.82 18.60 -7.76
C VAL A 191 -5.55 18.50 -8.60
N THR A 192 -5.19 17.30 -9.07
CA THR A 192 -3.83 17.06 -9.55
C THR A 192 -3.61 17.61 -10.96
N SER A 193 -4.50 17.33 -11.92
CA SER A 193 -4.34 17.86 -13.29
C SER A 193 -4.43 19.40 -13.34
N PRO A 194 -5.40 20.06 -12.67
CA PRO A 194 -5.49 21.52 -12.70
C PRO A 194 -4.29 22.22 -12.04
N ASN A 195 -3.77 21.66 -10.94
CA ASN A 195 -2.69 22.28 -10.17
C ASN A 195 -1.29 21.73 -10.53
N LYS A 196 -1.21 20.75 -11.45
CA LYS A 196 0.03 20.07 -11.86
C LYS A 196 0.79 19.42 -10.69
N ILE A 197 0.05 18.90 -9.72
CA ILE A 197 0.60 18.17 -8.58
C ILE A 197 0.72 16.69 -9.00
N PRO A 198 1.86 16.01 -8.78
CA PRO A 198 1.98 14.60 -9.09
C PRO A 198 0.98 13.77 -8.26
N LEU A 199 0.43 12.74 -8.90
CA LEU A 199 -0.48 11.77 -8.27
C LEU A 199 0.20 10.41 -8.19
N VAL A 200 0.34 9.87 -6.99
CA VAL A 200 0.65 8.45 -6.78
C VAL A 200 -0.58 7.75 -6.27
N GLU A 201 -0.82 6.53 -6.76
CA GLU A 201 -1.94 5.72 -6.32
C GLU A 201 -1.47 4.36 -5.83
N ALA A 202 -2.01 3.90 -4.70
CA ALA A 202 -2.06 2.49 -4.36
C ALA A 202 -3.49 1.99 -4.63
N ALA A 203 -3.61 1.02 -5.54
CA ALA A 203 -4.89 0.48 -5.97
C ALA A 203 -4.98 -1.00 -5.59
N ILE A 204 -6.18 -1.46 -5.21
CA ILE A 204 -6.44 -2.89 -5.05
C ILE A 204 -6.35 -3.62 -6.39
N SER A 205 -6.05 -4.92 -6.33
CA SER A 205 -5.76 -5.73 -7.52
C SER A 205 -6.85 -5.67 -8.59
N VAL A 206 -8.12 -5.59 -8.19
CA VAL A 206 -9.27 -5.54 -9.10
C VAL A 206 -9.42 -4.21 -9.83
N SER A 207 -8.87 -3.12 -9.29
CA SER A 207 -8.97 -1.77 -9.87
C SER A 207 -7.80 -1.44 -10.80
N ILE A 208 -6.71 -2.21 -10.76
CA ILE A 208 -5.51 -1.98 -11.59
C ILE A 208 -5.85 -1.78 -13.08
N PRO A 209 -6.70 -2.62 -13.73
CA PRO A 209 -7.01 -2.43 -15.15
C PRO A 209 -7.67 -1.07 -15.45
N GLU A 210 -8.42 -0.50 -14.50
CA GLU A 210 -9.03 0.81 -14.63
C GLU A 210 -8.03 1.95 -14.45
N CYS A 211 -7.01 1.77 -13.60
CA CYS A 211 -5.93 2.75 -13.40
C CYS A 211 -4.95 2.79 -14.59
N MET A 212 -4.74 1.67 -15.30
CA MET A 212 -3.73 1.57 -16.37
C MET A 212 -3.81 2.66 -17.45
N PRO A 213 -4.97 3.01 -18.03
CA PRO A 213 -5.07 4.11 -18.99
C PRO A 213 -4.62 5.46 -18.41
N LEU A 214 -4.91 5.71 -17.13
CA LEU A 214 -4.54 6.95 -16.43
C LEU A 214 -3.03 7.00 -16.15
N VAL A 215 -2.41 5.86 -15.85
CA VAL A 215 -0.94 5.72 -15.74
C VAL A 215 -0.27 5.98 -17.09
N GLN A 216 -0.79 5.37 -18.17
CA GLN A 216 -0.25 5.53 -19.52
C GLN A 216 -0.39 6.98 -20.03
N ALA A 217 -1.47 7.67 -19.66
CA ALA A 217 -1.67 9.09 -19.94
C ALA A 217 -0.81 10.01 -19.06
N GLY A 218 -0.11 9.47 -18.05
CA GLY A 218 0.70 10.25 -17.10
C GLY A 218 -0.12 11.00 -16.05
N GLN A 219 -1.44 10.75 -15.96
CA GLN A 219 -2.31 11.37 -14.96
C GLN A 219 -2.13 10.75 -13.58
N ILE A 220 -1.81 9.45 -13.54
CA ILE A 220 -1.21 8.78 -12.38
C ILE A 220 0.30 8.69 -12.64
N SER A 221 1.08 9.39 -11.83
CA SER A 221 2.53 9.47 -11.97
C SER A 221 3.23 8.17 -11.57
N GLY A 222 2.69 7.40 -10.62
CA GLY A 222 3.18 6.08 -10.23
C GLY A 222 2.10 5.26 -9.54
N LEU A 223 2.17 3.94 -9.67
CA LEU A 223 1.14 3.02 -9.18
C LEU A 223 1.76 1.91 -8.32
N LEU A 224 1.20 1.70 -7.13
CA LEU A 224 1.42 0.52 -6.31
C LEU A 224 0.27 -0.47 -6.56
N ALA A 225 0.57 -1.49 -7.35
CA ALA A 225 -0.42 -2.44 -7.87
C ALA A 225 -0.71 -3.58 -6.88
N GLY A 226 -1.75 -3.40 -6.07
CA GLY A 226 -2.24 -4.38 -5.12
C GLY A 226 -1.21 -4.82 -4.06
N MET A 227 -1.41 -6.01 -3.51
CA MET A 227 -0.47 -6.61 -2.54
C MET A 227 0.94 -6.74 -3.09
N LYS A 228 1.08 -7.03 -4.39
CA LYS A 228 2.40 -7.15 -5.04
C LYS A 228 3.16 -5.82 -4.98
N GLY A 229 2.53 -4.72 -5.40
CA GLY A 229 3.14 -3.39 -5.33
C GLY A 229 3.47 -2.97 -3.90
N ALA A 230 2.62 -3.31 -2.93
CA ALA A 230 2.88 -3.07 -1.52
C ALA A 230 4.11 -3.85 -1.02
N ALA A 231 4.24 -5.13 -1.37
CA ALA A 231 5.38 -5.96 -0.99
C ALA A 231 6.70 -5.50 -1.64
N GLU A 232 6.65 -5.13 -2.92
CA GLU A 232 7.79 -4.51 -3.61
C GLU A 232 8.24 -3.23 -2.89
N TYR A 233 7.29 -2.43 -2.42
CA TYR A 233 7.61 -1.19 -1.73
C TYR A 233 8.17 -1.42 -0.33
N GLU A 234 7.64 -2.38 0.43
CA GLU A 234 8.20 -2.84 1.72
C GLU A 234 9.68 -3.23 1.60
N VAL A 235 10.02 -3.95 0.52
CA VAL A 235 11.42 -4.33 0.22
C VAL A 235 12.27 -3.11 -0.12
N LEU A 236 11.76 -2.18 -0.92
CA LEU A 236 12.48 -0.94 -1.25
C LEU A 236 12.76 -0.05 -0.04
N VAL A 237 11.87 -0.02 0.95
CA VAL A 237 12.08 0.72 2.20
C VAL A 237 12.83 -0.09 3.26
N GLU A 238 13.36 -1.26 2.88
CA GLU A 238 14.13 -2.17 3.74
C GLU A 238 13.37 -2.59 5.01
N LYS A 239 12.03 -2.65 4.93
CA LYS A 239 11.13 -3.09 6.01
C LYS A 239 10.10 -4.08 5.49
N PRO A 240 10.52 -5.33 5.17
CA PRO A 240 9.60 -6.42 4.86
C PRO A 240 8.53 -6.57 5.94
N GLY A 241 7.27 -6.64 5.52
CA GLY A 241 6.12 -6.67 6.42
C GLY A 241 5.06 -7.65 5.95
N SER A 242 3.80 -7.29 6.16
CA SER A 242 2.67 -8.19 5.93
C SER A 242 2.44 -8.47 4.45
N ALA A 243 2.72 -7.52 3.55
CA ALA A 243 2.59 -7.75 2.11
C ALA A 243 3.68 -8.71 1.61
N THR A 244 4.93 -8.51 2.06
CA THR A 244 6.05 -9.41 1.75
C THR A 244 5.79 -10.81 2.28
N ALA A 245 5.30 -10.93 3.52
CA ALA A 245 4.92 -12.22 4.09
C ALA A 245 3.82 -12.92 3.28
N GLY A 246 2.80 -12.17 2.83
CA GLY A 246 1.75 -12.69 1.94
C GLY A 246 2.30 -13.19 0.60
N MET A 247 3.21 -12.42 -0.02
CA MET A 247 3.84 -12.79 -1.29
C MET A 247 4.78 -13.99 -1.17
N ASP A 248 5.56 -14.06 -0.09
CA ASP A 248 6.44 -15.20 0.21
C ASP A 248 5.61 -16.47 0.43
N ALA A 249 4.51 -16.38 1.20
CA ALA A 249 3.60 -17.50 1.43
C ALA A 249 2.99 -18.03 0.12
N GLN A 250 2.58 -17.16 -0.80
CA GLN A 250 2.08 -17.56 -2.12
C GLN A 250 3.18 -18.22 -2.95
N SER A 251 4.35 -17.62 -3.00
CA SER A 251 5.49 -18.08 -3.81
C SER A 251 5.99 -19.45 -3.35
N PHE A 252 6.16 -19.66 -2.03
CA PHE A 252 6.54 -20.97 -1.49
C PHE A 252 5.44 -22.03 -1.69
N SER A 253 4.17 -21.65 -1.58
CA SER A 253 3.06 -22.56 -1.87
C SER A 253 3.08 -23.02 -3.34
N HIS A 254 3.28 -22.10 -4.27
CA HIS A 254 3.40 -22.43 -5.70
C HIS A 254 4.64 -23.29 -6.00
N ALA A 255 5.79 -22.94 -5.43
CA ALA A 255 7.02 -23.73 -5.60
C ALA A 255 6.83 -25.17 -5.09
N LEU A 256 6.21 -25.34 -3.93
CA LEU A 256 5.95 -26.65 -3.34
C LEU A 256 4.98 -27.47 -4.22
N ILE A 257 3.93 -26.85 -4.76
CA ILE A 257 3.01 -27.50 -5.71
C ILE A 257 3.76 -27.97 -6.96
N ILE A 258 4.62 -27.12 -7.53
CA ILE A 258 5.43 -27.47 -8.71
C ILE A 258 6.35 -28.66 -8.40
N ILE A 259 7.02 -28.66 -7.24
CA ILE A 259 7.87 -29.78 -6.80
C ILE A 259 7.04 -31.07 -6.70
N PHE A 260 5.86 -31.02 -6.09
CA PHE A 260 4.98 -32.19 -6.00
C PHE A 260 4.48 -32.67 -7.37
N MET A 261 4.16 -31.76 -8.29
CA MET A 261 3.80 -32.11 -9.67
C MET A 261 4.96 -32.83 -10.38
N ILE A 262 6.18 -32.32 -10.26
CA ILE A 262 7.37 -32.95 -10.85
C ILE A 262 7.60 -34.34 -10.25
N LEU A 263 7.57 -34.46 -8.92
CA LEU A 263 7.75 -35.75 -8.23
C LEU A 263 6.65 -36.76 -8.60
N GLY A 264 5.40 -36.31 -8.71
CA GLY A 264 4.29 -37.14 -9.16
C GLY A 264 4.45 -37.62 -10.59
N ASN A 265 4.84 -36.73 -11.50
CA ASN A 265 5.08 -37.08 -12.91
C ASN A 265 6.25 -38.05 -13.07
N LEU A 266 7.37 -37.84 -12.35
CA LEU A 266 8.49 -38.78 -12.32
C LEU A 266 8.05 -40.14 -11.76
N GLY A 267 7.30 -40.14 -10.65
CA GLY A 267 6.73 -41.35 -10.07
C GLY A 267 5.87 -42.13 -11.06
N TYR A 268 5.01 -41.45 -11.83
CA TYR A 268 4.18 -42.07 -12.86
C TYR A 268 5.03 -42.70 -13.98
N VAL A 269 6.01 -41.96 -14.54
CA VAL A 269 6.87 -42.45 -15.63
C VAL A 269 7.69 -43.67 -15.19
N PHE A 270 8.30 -43.62 -14.01
CA PHE A 270 9.11 -44.74 -13.51
C PHE A 270 8.29 -45.97 -13.09
N THR A 271 7.02 -45.79 -12.74
CA THR A 271 6.13 -46.91 -12.39
C THR A 271 5.49 -47.53 -13.64
N LYS A 272 5.21 -46.74 -14.68
CA LYS A 272 4.71 -47.23 -15.97
C LYS A 272 5.72 -48.15 -16.66
N ASN A 273 7.00 -47.75 -16.72
CA ASN A 273 8.07 -48.54 -17.36
C ASN A 273 8.34 -49.88 -16.66
N LYS A 274 7.87 -50.06 -15.42
CA LYS A 274 8.02 -51.29 -14.63
C LYS A 274 6.87 -52.29 -14.80
N LYS A 275 5.75 -51.85 -15.39
CA LYS A 275 4.59 -52.72 -15.73
C LYS A 275 4.68 -53.28 -17.16
N GLU A 276 5.49 -52.66 -18.02
CA GLU A 276 5.70 -53.07 -19.41
C GLU A 276 6.95 -53.96 -19.61
N SER A 277 7.73 -54.24 -18.54
CA SER A 277 8.81 -55.25 -18.52
C SER A 277 8.42 -56.44 -17.65
#